data_AF-A0A1L3NFX1-F1
#
_entry.id   AF-A0A1L3NFX1-F1
#
_cell.length_a   1.000
_cell.length_b   1.000
_cell.length_c   1.000
_cell.angle_alpha   90.00
_cell.angle_beta   90.00
_cell.angle_gamma   90.00
#
_symmetry.space_group_name_H-M   'P 1'
#
loop_
_entity.id
_entity.type
_entity.pdbx_description
1 polymer ?
#
loop_
_entity_poly.entity_id
_entity_poly.type
_entity_poly.pdbx_seq_one_letter_code
_entity_poly.pdbx_strand_id
1 'polypeptide(L)'
;MSEKNVEKKDSSLKKIIIIVVVLAIIGAGAFGGYMLFAKNKKGANSANQMPVNNTNVINSQQTNNGMYPQQVVVSSKTYSLDEFLVNLADEDGKRFVKAKIFIGYEEKKLAKELEKKKPILRDAVIGVLRTKKAADINPKNIDKIKMEIINKISPMLEKGRINSIYFDDLIVQ
;
A
#
# COMPACT_ATOMS: atom_id res chain seq x y z
N MET A 1 -15.74 -85.94 5.73
CA MET A 1 -14.89 -84.89 6.34
C MET A 1 -14.76 -83.79 5.31
N SER A 2 -15.11 -82.56 5.69
CA SER A 2 -15.39 -81.43 4.80
C SER A 2 -14.18 -80.93 4.01
N GLU A 3 -14.29 -80.84 2.69
CA GLU A 3 -13.41 -80.01 1.86
C GLU A 3 -14.19 -78.84 1.26
N LYS A 4 -13.78 -77.65 1.71
CA LYS A 4 -14.24 -76.33 1.26
C LYS A 4 -13.90 -76.15 -0.21
N ASN A 5 -14.91 -75.96 -1.04
CA ASN A 5 -14.75 -75.47 -2.40
C ASN A 5 -14.48 -73.95 -2.33
N VAL A 6 -13.30 -73.52 -2.77
CA VAL A 6 -12.92 -72.12 -2.88
C VAL A 6 -13.37 -71.63 -4.25
N GLU A 7 -14.45 -70.85 -4.29
CA GLU A 7 -14.87 -70.15 -5.51
C GLU A 7 -13.80 -69.12 -5.91
N LYS A 8 -13.27 -69.29 -7.12
CA LYS A 8 -12.42 -68.30 -7.80
C LYS A 8 -13.27 -67.07 -8.14
N LYS A 9 -13.14 -66.01 -7.34
CA LYS A 9 -13.75 -64.71 -7.61
C LYS A 9 -13.04 -63.98 -8.74
N ASP A 10 -13.68 -64.10 -9.91
CA ASP A 10 -13.74 -63.26 -11.11
C ASP A 10 -12.69 -62.16 -11.32
N SER A 11 -11.95 -62.34 -12.42
CA SER A 11 -10.86 -61.54 -13.01
C SER A 11 -11.25 -60.10 -13.38
N SER A 12 -12.54 -59.82 -13.51
CA SER A 12 -13.06 -58.52 -13.96
C SER A 12 -12.86 -57.39 -12.95
N LEU A 13 -12.92 -57.71 -11.64
CA LEU A 13 -12.66 -56.73 -10.56
C LEU A 13 -11.19 -56.31 -10.49
N LYS A 14 -10.25 -57.23 -10.72
CA LYS A 14 -8.80 -56.90 -10.73
C LYS A 14 -8.45 -55.99 -11.90
N LYS A 15 -9.08 -56.16 -13.07
CA LYS A 15 -8.89 -55.29 -14.24
C LYS A 15 -9.45 -53.88 -14.01
N ILE A 16 -10.61 -53.77 -13.37
CA ILE A 16 -11.20 -52.46 -12.99
C ILE A 16 -10.31 -51.76 -11.96
N ILE A 17 -9.83 -52.47 -10.95
CA ILE A 17 -8.90 -51.91 -9.95
C ILE A 17 -7.60 -51.44 -10.61
N ILE A 18 -7.05 -52.21 -11.55
CA ILE A 18 -5.85 -51.81 -12.31
C ILE A 18 -6.12 -50.56 -13.14
N ILE A 19 -7.26 -50.45 -13.83
CA ILE A 19 -7.63 -49.26 -14.60
C ILE A 19 -7.81 -48.04 -13.70
N VAL A 20 -8.44 -48.18 -12.54
CA VAL A 20 -8.63 -47.08 -11.57
C VAL A 20 -7.29 -46.65 -10.97
N VAL A 21 -6.39 -47.58 -10.66
CA VAL A 21 -5.04 -47.29 -10.15
C VAL A 21 -4.20 -46.58 -11.22
N VAL A 22 -4.26 -47.03 -12.49
CA VAL A 22 -3.55 -46.37 -13.59
C VAL A 22 -4.10 -44.96 -13.83
N LEU A 23 -5.42 -44.76 -13.80
CA LEU A 23 -6.03 -43.43 -13.91
C LEU A 23 -5.67 -42.52 -12.73
N ALA A 24 -5.58 -43.06 -11.51
CA ALA A 24 -5.15 -42.30 -10.33
C ALA A 24 -3.68 -41.86 -10.43
N ILE A 25 -2.80 -42.71 -10.96
CA ILE A 25 -1.38 -42.38 -11.17
C ILE A 25 -1.23 -41.30 -12.26
N ILE A 26 -1.99 -41.39 -13.35
CA ILE A 26 -1.98 -40.37 -14.42
C ILE A 26 -2.53 -39.04 -13.90
N GLY A 27 -3.62 -39.07 -13.11
CA GLY A 27 -4.19 -37.89 -12.47
C GLY A 27 -3.23 -37.22 -11.48
N ALA A 28 -2.54 -38.01 -10.65
CA ALA A 28 -1.54 -37.50 -9.71
C ALA A 28 -0.31 -36.91 -10.43
N GLY A 29 0.14 -37.52 -11.53
CA GLY A 29 1.23 -37.02 -12.36
C GLY A 29 0.90 -35.69 -13.05
N ALA A 30 -0.32 -35.57 -13.60
CA ALA A 30 -0.80 -34.32 -14.21
C ALA A 30 -0.94 -33.19 -13.17
N PHE A 31 -1.48 -33.51 -11.98
CA PHE A 31 -1.65 -32.52 -10.90
C PHE A 31 -0.31 -32.10 -10.29
N GLY A 32 0.59 -33.04 -10.03
CA GLY A 32 1.95 -32.76 -9.53
C GLY A 32 2.81 -31.98 -10.53
N GLY A 33 2.75 -32.35 -11.82
CA GLY A 33 3.42 -31.63 -12.90
C GLY A 33 2.89 -30.21 -13.10
N TYR A 34 1.57 -30.02 -13.06
CA TYR A 34 0.95 -28.70 -13.13
C TYR A 34 1.32 -27.83 -11.92
N MET A 35 1.32 -28.40 -10.70
CA MET A 35 1.66 -27.66 -9.49
C MET A 35 3.14 -27.24 -9.46
N LEU A 36 4.05 -28.08 -9.95
CA LEU A 36 5.47 -27.77 -10.00
C LEU A 36 5.82 -26.80 -11.15
N PHE A 37 5.18 -26.94 -12.31
CA PHE A 37 5.33 -26.00 -13.43
C PHE A 37 4.72 -24.63 -13.13
N ALA A 38 3.58 -24.58 -12.42
CA ALA A 38 2.98 -23.32 -11.94
C ALA A 38 3.86 -22.62 -10.89
N LYS A 39 4.60 -23.37 -10.07
CA LYS A 39 5.52 -22.82 -9.06
C LYS A 39 6.82 -22.28 -9.68
N ASN A 40 7.23 -22.75 -10.85
CA ASN A 40 8.40 -22.25 -11.58
C ASN A 40 8.12 -21.07 -12.54
N LYS A 41 6.88 -20.55 -12.61
CA LYS A 41 6.57 -19.27 -13.29
C LYS A 41 6.63 -18.03 -12.39
N LYS A 42 7.07 -18.18 -11.13
CA LYS A 42 7.35 -17.08 -10.19
C LYS A 42 8.79 -17.17 -9.70
N GLY A 43 9.74 -16.70 -10.50
CA GLY A 43 11.13 -16.62 -10.06
C GLY A 43 12.18 -16.38 -11.13
N ALA A 44 12.04 -15.33 -11.95
CA ALA A 44 13.15 -14.72 -12.67
C ALA A 44 12.81 -13.26 -13.04
N ASN A 45 12.94 -12.38 -12.03
CA ASN A 45 13.37 -10.98 -12.10
C ASN A 45 12.73 -10.16 -10.97
N SER A 46 13.61 -9.61 -10.14
CA SER A 46 13.31 -8.60 -9.13
C SER A 46 12.78 -7.32 -9.77
N ALA A 47 11.54 -6.97 -9.48
CA ALA A 47 11.09 -5.59 -9.26
C ALA A 47 9.69 -5.63 -8.63
N ASN A 48 9.52 -4.92 -7.51
CA ASN A 48 8.27 -4.73 -6.76
C ASN A 48 7.04 -4.54 -7.65
N GLN A 49 6.08 -5.46 -7.62
CA GLN A 49 4.69 -5.21 -8.02
C GLN A 49 3.71 -6.03 -7.14
N MET A 50 2.87 -5.32 -6.39
CA MET A 50 1.71 -5.83 -5.65
C MET A 50 0.49 -5.98 -6.59
N PRO A 51 -0.49 -6.84 -6.27
CA PRO A 51 -1.62 -7.14 -7.15
C PRO A 51 -2.66 -6.01 -7.17
N VAL A 52 -2.97 -5.51 -8.36
CA VAL A 52 -4.08 -4.60 -8.66
C VAL A 52 -5.28 -5.44 -9.10
N ASN A 53 -6.42 -5.30 -8.43
CA ASN A 53 -7.70 -5.89 -8.82
C ASN A 53 -8.70 -4.76 -9.08
N ASN A 54 -9.11 -4.63 -10.35
CA ASN A 54 -10.33 -4.03 -10.91
C ASN A 54 -10.73 -2.58 -10.54
N THR A 55 -11.23 -1.70 -11.41
CA THR A 55 -11.35 -1.56 -12.88
C THR A 55 -11.83 -0.11 -13.04
N ASN A 56 -11.18 0.69 -13.89
CA ASN A 56 -11.87 1.50 -14.89
C ASN A 56 -10.85 2.11 -15.85
N VAL A 57 -10.87 1.50 -17.04
CA VAL A 57 -10.18 1.89 -18.25
C VAL A 57 -10.74 3.22 -18.77
N ILE A 58 -9.86 4.18 -19.04
CA ILE A 58 -10.07 5.11 -20.16
C ILE A 58 -8.81 5.03 -21.02
N ASN A 59 -9.05 4.63 -22.26
CA ASN A 59 -8.10 4.37 -23.31
C ASN A 59 -7.81 5.69 -24.02
N SER A 60 -6.56 6.16 -23.98
CA SER A 60 -6.06 7.11 -24.98
C SER A 60 -4.58 6.86 -25.20
N GLN A 61 -4.28 6.54 -26.46
CA GLN A 61 -2.99 6.12 -26.99
C GLN A 61 -1.94 7.24 -26.90
N GLN A 62 -0.69 6.80 -26.82
CA GLN A 62 0.55 7.58 -26.73
C GLN A 62 0.63 8.74 -27.73
N THR A 63 1.19 9.88 -27.32
CA THR A 63 2.38 10.49 -27.96
C THR A 63 2.93 11.67 -27.13
N ASN A 64 4.24 11.59 -26.86
CA ASN A 64 5.24 12.65 -26.67
C ASN A 64 5.09 13.71 -25.54
N ASN A 65 6.14 13.75 -24.70
CA ASN A 65 6.54 14.85 -23.81
C ASN A 65 5.45 15.50 -22.93
N GLY A 66 5.19 14.89 -21.77
CA GLY A 66 4.46 15.54 -20.71
C GLY A 66 4.74 14.87 -19.37
N MET A 67 5.31 15.62 -18.44
CA MET A 67 5.38 15.27 -17.02
C MET A 67 3.98 14.86 -16.54
N TYR A 68 3.76 13.58 -16.26
CA TYR A 68 2.50 13.12 -15.68
C TYR A 68 2.31 13.80 -14.31
N PRO A 69 1.12 14.37 -14.03
CA PRO A 69 0.82 14.84 -12.69
C PRO A 69 0.83 13.63 -11.75
N GLN A 70 1.67 13.69 -10.71
CA GLN A 70 1.66 12.71 -9.63
C GLN A 70 0.22 12.52 -9.15
N GLN A 71 -0.27 11.29 -9.22
CA GLN A 71 -1.63 10.94 -8.85
C GLN A 71 -1.83 11.28 -7.37
N VAL A 72 -2.63 12.31 -7.08
CA VAL A 72 -2.96 12.70 -5.72
C VAL A 72 -3.84 11.59 -5.14
N VAL A 73 -3.26 10.75 -4.28
CA VAL A 73 -4.01 9.75 -3.53
C VAL A 73 -4.90 10.47 -2.53
N VAL A 74 -6.18 10.62 -2.86
CA VAL A 74 -7.17 11.26 -1.98
C VAL A 74 -7.53 10.27 -0.87
N SER A 75 -7.21 10.62 0.38
CA SER A 75 -7.47 9.77 1.53
C SER A 75 -8.94 9.78 1.92
N SER A 76 -9.50 8.62 2.23
CA SER A 76 -10.90 8.49 2.66
C SER A 76 -11.16 8.98 4.10
N LYS A 77 -10.10 9.16 4.90
CA LYS A 77 -10.17 9.69 6.27
C LYS A 77 -9.09 10.73 6.51
N THR A 78 -9.41 11.68 7.36
CA THR A 78 -8.49 12.73 7.78
C THR A 78 -8.45 12.84 9.30
N TYR A 79 -7.31 13.24 9.83
CA TYR A 79 -7.10 13.54 11.25
C TYR A 79 -6.54 14.95 11.38
N SER A 80 -7.19 15.80 12.18
CA SER A 80 -6.75 17.18 12.37
C SER A 80 -5.55 17.25 13.31
N LEU A 81 -4.51 17.96 12.88
CA LEU A 81 -3.43 18.35 13.75
C LEU A 81 -3.69 19.68 14.44
N ASP A 82 -4.87 20.29 14.29
CA ASP A 82 -5.22 21.65 14.74
C ASP A 82 -4.46 22.75 13.99
N GLU A 83 -4.62 23.98 14.49
CA GLU A 83 -3.95 25.17 13.97
C GLU A 83 -2.49 25.24 14.44
N PHE A 84 -1.65 25.77 13.56
CA PHE A 84 -0.25 26.08 13.76
C PHE A 84 -0.06 27.58 13.53
N LEU A 85 0.61 28.23 14.48
CA LEU A 85 1.10 29.59 14.34
C LEU A 85 2.59 29.57 14.69
N VAL A 86 3.44 29.65 13.67
CA VAL A 86 4.89 29.47 13.83
C VAL A 86 5.67 30.49 13.02
N ASN A 87 6.80 30.92 13.58
CA ASN A 87 7.75 31.78 12.87
C ASN A 87 8.45 30.99 11.77
N LEU A 88 8.71 31.67 10.65
CA LEU A 88 9.46 31.14 9.52
C LEU A 88 10.96 31.42 9.68
N ALA A 89 11.77 30.81 8.82
CA ALA A 89 13.23 30.93 8.79
C ALA A 89 13.73 32.21 8.09
N ASP A 90 12.85 33.16 7.80
CA ASP A 90 13.22 34.44 7.19
C ASP A 90 14.13 35.25 8.13
N GLU A 91 15.13 35.90 7.54
CA GLU A 91 16.20 36.60 8.29
C GLU A 91 15.68 37.81 9.06
N ASP A 92 14.56 38.39 8.65
CA ASP A 92 13.93 39.52 9.33
C ASP A 92 13.23 39.12 10.64
N GLY A 93 13.03 37.80 10.88
CA GLY A 93 12.38 37.24 12.06
C GLY A 93 10.91 37.65 12.26
N LYS A 94 10.32 38.35 11.29
CA LYS A 94 8.96 38.91 11.38
C LYS A 94 7.93 38.06 10.68
N ARG A 95 8.38 37.11 9.85
CA ARG A 95 7.49 36.25 9.08
C ARG A 95 6.96 35.10 9.91
N PHE A 96 5.66 34.88 9.83
CA PHE A 96 5.00 33.73 10.43
C PHE A 96 4.01 33.10 9.46
N VAL A 97 3.72 31.83 9.70
CA VAL A 97 2.69 31.09 9.01
C VAL A 97 1.61 30.69 9.99
N LYS A 98 0.36 30.94 9.58
CA LYS A 98 -0.84 30.35 10.17
C LYS A 98 -1.28 29.22 9.26
N ALA A 99 -1.33 28.00 9.76
CA ALA A 99 -1.72 26.83 8.97
C ALA A 99 -2.64 25.90 9.76
N LYS A 100 -3.67 25.36 9.10
CA LYS A 100 -4.52 24.29 9.66
C LYS A 100 -4.30 23.02 8.85
N ILE A 101 -3.75 22.00 9.50
CA ILE A 101 -3.19 20.83 8.81
C ILE A 101 -3.97 19.56 9.16
N PHE A 102 -4.25 18.75 8.15
CA PHE A 102 -4.87 17.44 8.29
C PHE A 102 -3.99 16.34 7.70
N ILE A 103 -3.88 15.23 8.42
CA ILE A 103 -3.23 14.00 7.96
C ILE A 103 -4.28 13.14 7.28
N GLY A 104 -4.06 12.79 6.02
CA GLY A 104 -4.85 11.79 5.29
C GLY A 104 -4.33 10.38 5.53
N TYR A 105 -5.22 9.46 5.88
CA TYR A 105 -4.89 8.05 6.14
C TYR A 105 -6.06 7.13 5.77
N GLU A 106 -5.80 5.82 5.69
CA GLU A 106 -6.84 4.82 5.37
C GLU A 106 -7.06 3.81 6.51
N GLU A 107 -6.00 3.43 7.22
CA GLU A 107 -6.03 2.35 8.21
C GLU A 107 -6.80 2.75 9.47
N LYS A 108 -7.81 1.96 9.83
CA LYS A 108 -8.62 2.19 11.05
C LYS A 108 -7.79 2.20 12.34
N LYS A 109 -6.70 1.41 12.39
CA LYS A 109 -5.83 1.30 13.57
C LYS A 109 -4.98 2.56 13.81
N LEU A 110 -4.74 3.34 12.76
CA LEU A 110 -3.89 4.53 12.81
C LEU A 110 -4.58 5.70 13.54
N ALA A 111 -5.92 5.81 13.48
CA ALA A 111 -6.67 6.89 14.13
C ALA A 111 -6.32 7.06 15.63
N LYS A 112 -6.33 5.96 16.40
CA LYS A 112 -5.99 5.98 17.83
C LYS A 112 -4.51 6.27 18.09
N GLU A 113 -3.63 5.92 17.15
CA GLU A 113 -2.21 6.24 17.26
C GLU A 113 -1.95 7.72 17.00
N LEU A 114 -2.57 8.30 15.97
CA LEU A 114 -2.50 9.73 15.67
C LEU A 114 -3.01 10.58 16.85
N GLU A 115 -4.06 10.13 17.51
CA GLU A 115 -4.59 10.76 18.72
C GLU A 115 -3.57 10.75 19.87
N LYS A 116 -3.01 9.59 20.19
CA LYS A 116 -2.02 9.45 21.27
C LYS A 116 -0.71 10.18 20.98
N LYS A 117 -0.26 10.17 19.73
CA LYS A 117 1.00 10.80 19.30
C LYS A 117 0.79 12.25 18.83
N LYS A 118 -0.41 12.83 18.96
CA LYS A 118 -0.71 14.19 18.45
C LYS A 118 0.33 15.24 18.85
N PRO A 119 0.80 15.34 20.11
CA PRO A 119 1.82 16.33 20.49
C PRO A 119 3.15 16.11 19.77
N ILE A 120 3.57 14.85 19.62
CA ILE A 120 4.82 14.46 18.95
C ILE A 120 4.75 14.77 17.45
N LEU A 121 3.61 14.49 16.82
CA LEU A 121 3.39 14.81 15.41
C LEU A 121 3.34 16.32 15.18
N ARG A 122 2.70 17.07 16.07
CA ARG A 122 2.68 18.55 16.00
C ARG A 122 4.09 19.13 16.11
N ASP A 123 4.90 18.65 17.05
CA ASP A 123 6.30 19.09 17.19
C ASP A 123 7.10 18.84 15.90
N ALA A 124 6.96 17.66 15.31
CA ALA A 124 7.60 17.33 14.04
C ALA A 124 7.20 18.29 12.89
N VAL A 125 5.90 18.63 12.79
CA VAL A 125 5.40 19.59 11.79
C VAL A 125 5.92 21.00 12.07
N ILE A 126 5.92 21.45 13.33
CA ILE A 126 6.49 22.75 13.74
C ILE A 126 7.96 22.82 13.33
N GLY A 127 8.73 21.76 13.57
CA GLY A 127 10.12 21.67 13.16
C GLY A 127 10.31 21.83 11.66
N VAL A 128 9.47 21.19 10.84
CA VAL A 128 9.51 21.38 9.38
C VAL A 128 9.15 22.81 8.99
N LEU A 129 8.04 23.36 9.50
CA LEU A 129 7.58 24.70 9.13
C LEU A 129 8.60 25.79 9.53
N ARG A 130 9.26 25.66 10.69
CA ARG A 130 10.30 26.60 11.16
C ARG A 130 11.56 26.62 10.30
N THR A 131 11.74 25.66 9.40
CA THR A 131 12.87 25.66 8.44
C THR A 131 12.52 26.32 7.12
N LYS A 132 11.26 26.66 6.89
CA LYS A 132 10.78 27.22 5.62
C LYS A 132 10.83 28.73 5.65
N LYS A 133 11.13 29.34 4.50
CA LYS A 133 11.00 30.79 4.31
C LYS A 133 9.63 31.13 3.72
N ALA A 134 9.18 32.36 3.87
CA ALA A 134 7.94 32.85 3.28
C ALA A 134 7.89 32.61 1.76
N ALA A 135 9.04 32.79 1.08
CA ALA A 135 9.17 32.55 -0.36
C ALA A 135 8.95 31.09 -0.77
N ASP A 136 9.16 30.12 0.13
CA ASP A 136 8.96 28.69 -0.14
C ASP A 136 7.49 28.29 -0.07
N ILE A 137 6.66 29.06 0.62
CA ILE A 137 5.24 28.78 0.82
C ILE A 137 4.46 29.37 -0.35
N ASN A 138 4.58 28.71 -1.50
CA ASN A 138 3.89 29.07 -2.73
C ASN A 138 3.36 27.82 -3.46
N PRO A 139 2.43 27.96 -4.43
CA PRO A 139 1.82 26.81 -5.11
C PRO A 139 2.83 25.88 -5.81
N LYS A 140 4.01 26.36 -6.21
CA LYS A 140 5.03 25.54 -6.88
C LYS A 140 5.80 24.64 -5.91
N ASN A 141 5.87 25.02 -4.64
CA ASN A 141 6.68 24.34 -3.62
C ASN A 141 5.84 23.68 -2.52
N ILE A 142 4.54 23.95 -2.46
CA ILE A 142 3.69 23.46 -1.38
C ILE A 142 3.68 21.93 -1.26
N ASP A 143 3.72 21.21 -2.38
CA ASP A 143 3.73 19.75 -2.37
C ASP A 143 5.05 19.19 -1.85
N LYS A 144 6.16 19.91 -2.04
CA LYS A 144 7.45 19.54 -1.41
C LYS A 144 7.36 19.66 0.11
N ILE A 145 6.72 20.70 0.62
CA ILE A 145 6.51 20.90 2.06
C ILE A 145 5.63 19.77 2.63
N LYS A 146 4.55 19.40 1.93
CA LYS A 146 3.71 18.25 2.33
C LYS A 146 4.53 16.96 2.41
N MET A 147 5.33 16.68 1.39
CA MET A 147 6.17 15.47 1.35
C MET A 147 7.22 15.47 2.47
N GLU A 148 7.82 16.62 2.77
CA GLU A 148 8.77 16.75 3.87
C GLU A 148 8.11 16.50 5.23
N ILE A 149 6.90 17.02 5.44
CA ILE A 149 6.09 16.71 6.62
C ILE A 149 5.85 15.20 6.71
N ILE A 150 5.39 14.55 5.63
CA ILE A 150 5.16 13.09 5.59
C ILE A 150 6.44 12.32 5.95
N ASN A 151 7.57 12.71 5.37
CA ASN A 151 8.85 12.05 5.64
C ASN A 151 9.31 12.22 7.08
N LYS A 152 9.02 13.36 7.72
CA LYS A 152 9.36 13.62 9.11
C LYS A 152 8.51 12.79 10.09
N ILE A 153 7.22 12.63 9.80
CA ILE A 153 6.26 11.99 10.72
C ILE A 153 6.10 10.48 10.49
N SER A 154 6.31 9.97 9.27
CA SER A 154 6.12 8.55 8.95
C SER A 154 6.94 7.59 9.84
N PRO A 155 8.22 7.88 10.17
CA PRO A 155 9.01 7.04 11.07
C PRO A 155 8.47 6.99 12.51
N MET A 156 7.60 7.92 12.89
CA MET A 156 7.00 7.99 14.22
C MET A 156 5.76 7.11 14.36
N LEU A 157 5.29 6.48 13.28
CA LEU A 157 4.09 5.67 13.24
C LEU A 157 4.41 4.18 13.10
N GLU A 158 3.65 3.36 13.81
CA GLU A 158 3.85 1.91 13.85
C GLU A 158 2.67 1.14 13.26
N LYS A 159 1.45 1.72 13.25
CA LYS A 159 0.19 0.99 12.97
C LYS A 159 -0.48 1.36 11.66
N GLY A 160 0.23 2.04 10.76
CA GLY A 160 -0.28 2.43 9.45
C GLY A 160 0.66 3.36 8.71
N ARG A 161 0.19 3.91 7.59
CA ARG A 161 0.93 4.90 6.80
C ARG A 161 0.09 6.14 6.58
N ILE A 162 0.78 7.23 6.32
CA ILE A 162 0.15 8.48 5.89
C ILE A 162 0.15 8.50 4.39
N ASN A 163 -1.02 8.79 3.81
CA ASN A 163 -1.20 8.87 2.38
C ASN A 163 -0.96 10.30 1.88
N SER A 164 -1.37 11.30 2.66
CA SER A 164 -1.35 12.69 2.23
C SER A 164 -1.37 13.69 3.40
N ILE A 165 -1.01 14.93 3.11
CA ILE A 165 -1.14 16.09 4.01
C ILE A 165 -2.00 17.13 3.31
N TYR A 166 -2.99 17.66 4.02
CA TYR A 166 -3.86 18.72 3.53
C TYR A 166 -3.68 19.98 4.36
N PHE A 167 -3.61 21.12 3.68
CA PHE A 167 -3.72 22.44 4.29
C PHE A 167 -5.15 22.93 4.06
N ASP A 168 -5.91 23.05 5.15
CA ASP A 168 -7.28 23.59 5.16
C ASP A 168 -7.27 25.13 5.23
N ASP A 169 -6.28 25.67 5.93
CA ASP A 169 -5.95 27.09 5.96
C ASP A 169 -4.43 27.24 5.87
N LEU A 170 -3.96 28.25 5.14
CA LEU A 170 -2.55 28.55 4.95
C LEU A 170 -2.36 30.03 4.61
N ILE A 171 -1.92 30.80 5.60
CA ILE A 171 -1.68 32.24 5.49
C ILE A 171 -0.25 32.51 5.93
N VAL A 172 0.47 33.30 5.14
CA VAL A 172 1.81 33.78 5.45
C VAL A 172 1.74 35.29 5.67
N GLN A 173 2.35 35.78 6.74
CA GLN A 173 2.39 37.19 7.09
C GLN A 173 3.82 37.63 7.38
#